data_AF-A0A0K8TQ06-F1
#
_entry.id   AF-A0A0K8TQ06-F1
#
_cell.length_a   1.000
_cell.length_b   1.000
_cell.length_c   1.000
_cell.angle_alpha   90.00
_cell.angle_beta   90.00
_cell.angle_gamma   90.00
#
_symmetry.space_group_name_H-M   'P 1'
#
loop_
_entity.id
_entity.type
_entity.pdbx_description
1 polymer ?
#
loop_
_entity_poly.entity_id
_entity_poly.type
_entity_poly.pdbx_seq_one_letter_code
_entity_poly.pdbx_strand_id
1 'polypeptide(L)'
;MPRGKYVNHKGRSRHFTSPEELAQELKDDAKKKRRPKNDEGEESEEASEKSEGEETDSEEDSDDGGKAKGVSSLIEIENPNRVHKKSTVKVARVGVPEKVEKPELSRREREEIERQRAQAHYQKLHAEGKTEQARADLARLAIIKQNREQAAARREAERKEKEEKKKTGTANR
;
A
#
# COMPACT_ATOMS: atom_id res chain seq x y z
N MET A 1 35.85 13.39 -29.58
CA MET A 1 35.77 12.24 -28.65
C MET A 1 34.41 12.29 -27.94
N PRO A 2 33.56 11.27 -28.08
CA PRO A 2 32.25 11.25 -27.44
C PRO A 2 32.42 11.03 -25.93
N ARG A 3 31.86 11.91 -25.10
CA ARG A 3 31.92 11.81 -23.64
C ARG A 3 30.91 10.76 -23.17
N GLY A 4 31.35 9.85 -22.29
CA GLY A 4 30.64 8.62 -21.92
C GLY A 4 29.21 8.82 -21.42
N LYS A 5 28.35 7.86 -21.75
CA LYS A 5 26.89 7.79 -21.51
C LYS A 5 26.45 7.73 -20.04
N TYR A 6 27.36 7.80 -19.06
CA TYR A 6 27.02 7.57 -17.66
C TYR A 6 26.93 8.86 -16.85
N VAL A 7 25.78 9.07 -16.21
CA VAL A 7 25.52 10.20 -15.32
C VAL A 7 26.06 9.86 -13.93
N ASN A 8 27.06 10.60 -13.45
CA ASN A 8 27.59 10.42 -12.11
C ASN A 8 26.59 10.94 -11.07
N HIS A 9 25.97 10.02 -10.32
CA HIS A 9 25.01 10.35 -9.27
C HIS A 9 25.66 10.64 -7.90
N LYS A 10 27.00 10.58 -7.79
CA LYS A 10 27.73 10.81 -6.55
C LYS A 10 27.63 12.30 -6.16
N GLY A 11 27.06 12.59 -4.99
CA GLY A 11 26.95 13.95 -4.46
C GLY A 11 25.66 14.70 -4.85
N ARG A 12 24.77 14.08 -5.63
CA ARG A 12 23.45 14.67 -5.91
C ARG A 12 22.55 14.52 -4.68
N SER A 13 21.74 15.54 -4.39
CA SER A 13 20.73 15.49 -3.33
C SER A 13 19.81 14.28 -3.54
N ARG A 14 19.59 13.50 -2.47
CA ARG A 14 18.64 12.41 -2.50
C ARG A 14 17.24 13.00 -2.54
N HIS A 15 16.57 12.90 -3.68
CA HIS A 15 15.16 13.22 -3.79
C HIS A 15 14.38 11.98 -3.34
N PHE A 16 13.59 12.14 -2.28
CA PHE A 16 12.58 11.16 -1.92
C PHE A 16 11.32 11.55 -2.68
N THR A 17 10.78 10.62 -3.48
CA THR A 17 9.51 10.84 -4.17
C THR A 17 8.44 11.12 -3.13
N SER A 18 7.64 12.16 -3.37
CA SER A 18 6.57 12.49 -2.45
C SER A 18 5.47 11.41 -2.54
N PRO A 19 4.75 11.12 -1.45
CA PRO A 19 3.67 10.12 -1.47
C PRO A 19 2.58 10.45 -2.49
N GLU A 20 2.38 11.73 -2.81
CA GLU A 20 1.45 12.18 -3.85
C GLU A 20 1.94 11.83 -5.26
N GLU A 21 3.24 11.98 -5.50
CA GLU A 21 3.89 11.68 -6.79
C GLU A 21 3.92 10.17 -7.06
N LEU A 22 4.20 9.35 -6.04
CA LEU A 22 4.08 7.88 -6.15
C LEU A 22 2.65 7.44 -6.48
N ALA A 23 1.64 8.09 -5.88
CA ALA A 23 0.25 7.78 -6.16
C ALA A 23 -0.18 8.19 -7.58
N GLN A 24 0.40 9.28 -8.12
CA GLN A 24 0.18 9.69 -9.51
C GLN A 24 0.84 8.71 -10.49
N GLU A 25 2.08 8.28 -10.21
CA GLU A 25 2.81 7.31 -11.03
C GLU A 25 2.06 5.97 -11.11
N LEU A 26 1.58 5.46 -9.98
CA LEU A 26 0.73 4.25 -9.94
C LEU A 26 -0.57 4.40 -10.74
N LYS A 27 -1.19 5.58 -10.73
CA LYS A 27 -2.39 5.86 -11.52
C LYS A 27 -2.09 5.89 -13.01
N ASP A 28 -0.96 6.46 -13.40
CA ASP A 28 -0.59 6.60 -14.80
C ASP A 28 -0.12 5.26 -15.39
N ASP A 29 0.57 4.43 -14.61
CA ASP A 29 0.90 3.06 -15.00
C ASP A 29 -0.35 2.19 -15.12
N ALA A 30 -1.31 2.33 -14.20
CA ALA A 30 -2.60 1.66 -14.31
C ALA A 30 -3.35 2.10 -15.59
N LYS A 31 -3.33 3.39 -15.94
CA LYS A 31 -3.93 3.88 -17.19
C LYS A 31 -3.22 3.34 -18.42
N LYS A 32 -1.88 3.32 -18.44
CA LYS A 32 -1.09 2.77 -19.55
C LYS A 32 -1.38 1.28 -19.77
N LYS A 33 -1.49 0.49 -18.68
CA LYS A 33 -1.86 -0.93 -18.75
C LYS A 33 -3.29 -1.17 -19.22
N ARG A 34 -4.20 -0.20 -18.99
CA ARG A 34 -5.61 -0.28 -19.41
C ARG A 34 -5.86 0.22 -20.84
N ARG A 35 -4.90 0.86 -21.49
CA ARG A 35 -5.01 1.22 -22.91
C ARG A 35 -4.78 -0.05 -23.74
N PRO A 36 -5.73 -0.47 -24.60
CA PRO A 36 -5.49 -1.59 -25.49
C PRO A 36 -4.37 -1.23 -26.46
N LYS A 37 -3.35 -2.09 -26.57
CA LYS A 37 -2.32 -2.01 -27.61
C LYS A 37 -2.98 -2.31 -28.96
N ASN A 38 -3.60 -1.31 -29.58
CA ASN A 38 -3.90 -1.33 -31.00
C ASN A 38 -2.99 -0.31 -31.68
N ASP A 39 -1.88 -0.89 -32.15
CA ASP A 39 -1.08 -0.56 -33.33
C ASP A 39 -0.35 0.78 -33.48
N GLU A 40 0.84 0.64 -34.05
CA GLU A 40 1.78 1.62 -34.63
C GLU A 40 2.85 2.28 -33.73
N GLY A 41 4.07 1.74 -33.82
CA GLY A 41 5.20 2.53 -34.38
C GLY A 41 6.23 3.16 -33.43
N GLU A 42 7.39 2.51 -33.37
CA GLU A 42 8.76 3.05 -33.18
C GLU A 42 9.33 3.41 -31.78
N GLU A 43 10.34 2.60 -31.44
CA GLU A 43 11.64 2.95 -30.82
C GLU A 43 11.68 3.38 -29.34
N SER A 44 12.05 2.44 -28.46
CA SER A 44 13.20 2.64 -27.56
C SER A 44 13.62 1.31 -26.94
N GLU A 45 14.80 0.87 -27.35
CA GLU A 45 15.63 -0.15 -26.72
C GLU A 45 15.99 0.18 -25.25
N GLU A 46 16.36 -0.88 -24.54
CA GLU A 46 17.21 -0.99 -23.33
C GLU A 46 16.62 -1.19 -21.92
N ALA A 47 17.33 -2.09 -21.21
CA ALA A 47 17.30 -2.55 -19.82
C ALA A 47 16.19 -3.57 -19.47
N SER A 48 16.47 -4.89 -19.46
CA SER A 48 17.22 -5.62 -18.41
C SER A 48 16.78 -5.27 -16.99
N GLU A 49 16.65 -6.15 -16.00
CA GLU A 49 16.67 -7.60 -15.84
C GLU A 49 16.13 -7.82 -14.41
N LYS A 50 15.50 -8.98 -14.16
CA LYS A 50 15.50 -9.69 -12.87
C LYS A 50 14.73 -9.11 -11.66
N SER A 51 13.56 -9.70 -11.41
CA SER A 51 13.13 -10.07 -10.05
C SER A 51 12.67 -11.53 -10.11
N GLU A 52 13.52 -12.41 -9.61
CA GLU A 52 13.14 -13.74 -9.15
C GLU A 52 12.08 -13.60 -8.03
N GLY A 53 11.13 -14.52 -8.01
CA GLY A 53 10.03 -14.56 -7.07
C GLY A 53 9.23 -15.84 -7.28
N GLU A 54 9.82 -16.94 -6.83
CA GLU A 54 9.28 -18.24 -6.47
C GLU A 54 7.82 -18.56 -6.85
N GLU A 55 7.72 -19.58 -7.70
CA GLU A 55 6.74 -20.67 -7.69
C GLU A 55 5.86 -20.76 -6.43
N THR A 56 4.56 -20.55 -6.60
CA THR A 56 3.55 -21.32 -5.89
C THR A 56 2.23 -21.26 -6.66
N ASP A 57 1.91 -22.40 -7.26
CA ASP A 57 0.58 -22.97 -7.34
C ASP A 57 -0.48 -22.13 -8.08
N SER A 58 -0.35 -22.08 -9.40
CA SER A 58 -1.52 -21.98 -10.24
C SER A 58 -1.82 -23.37 -10.76
N GLU A 59 -2.57 -24.13 -9.97
CA GLU A 59 -3.36 -25.24 -10.47
C GLU A 59 -3.94 -24.87 -11.82
N GLU A 60 -3.74 -25.75 -12.81
CA GLU A 60 -4.47 -25.73 -14.06
C GLU A 60 -5.94 -26.00 -13.71
N ASP A 61 -6.62 -24.93 -13.29
CA ASP A 61 -8.06 -24.79 -13.35
C ASP A 61 -8.40 -24.90 -14.83
N SER A 62 -8.55 -26.16 -15.27
CA SER A 62 -9.24 -26.47 -16.51
C SER A 62 -10.66 -25.96 -16.30
N ASP A 63 -10.82 -24.70 -16.70
CA ASP A 63 -12.06 -23.97 -16.86
C ASP A 63 -12.97 -24.83 -17.74
N ASP A 64 -13.78 -25.67 -17.10
CA ASP A 64 -14.93 -26.36 -17.71
C ASP A 64 -16.09 -25.36 -17.90
N GLY A 65 -15.76 -24.10 -18.19
CA GLY A 65 -16.60 -23.16 -18.93
C GLY A 65 -16.11 -23.01 -20.38
N GLY A 66 -14.91 -23.49 -20.69
CA GLY A 66 -14.38 -23.61 -22.04
C GLY A 66 -14.99 -24.81 -22.75
N LYS A 67 -15.50 -24.61 -23.98
CA LYS A 67 -15.97 -25.67 -24.87
C LYS A 67 -14.95 -26.83 -24.85
N ALA A 68 -15.39 -28.02 -24.42
CA ALA A 68 -14.55 -29.20 -24.33
C ALA A 68 -13.73 -29.36 -25.62
N LYS A 69 -12.41 -29.41 -25.48
CA LYS A 69 -11.50 -29.45 -26.63
C LYS A 69 -11.53 -30.87 -27.21
N GLY A 70 -12.00 -31.00 -28.45
CA GLY A 70 -11.99 -32.26 -29.20
C GLY A 70 -12.94 -33.32 -28.65
N VAL A 71 -12.50 -34.58 -28.60
CA VAL A 71 -13.32 -35.76 -28.24
C VAL A 71 -13.47 -35.93 -26.72
N SER A 72 -12.87 -35.03 -25.93
CA SER A 72 -12.85 -35.10 -24.46
C SER A 72 -14.24 -35.11 -23.82
N SER A 73 -15.27 -34.53 -24.45
CA SER A 73 -16.65 -34.58 -23.97
C SER A 73 -17.36 -35.92 -24.22
N LEU A 74 -16.83 -36.75 -25.11
CA LEU A 74 -17.45 -38.02 -25.51
C LEU A 74 -16.89 -39.23 -24.74
N ILE A 75 -15.74 -39.05 -24.09
CA ILE A 75 -15.05 -40.10 -23.33
C ILE A 75 -15.44 -39.98 -21.87
N GLU A 76 -16.06 -41.03 -21.34
CA GLU A 76 -16.41 -41.13 -19.92
C GLU A 76 -15.15 -41.41 -19.10
N ILE A 77 -14.84 -40.53 -18.14
CA ILE A 77 -13.64 -40.66 -17.30
C ILE A 77 -14.02 -41.36 -15.99
N GLU A 78 -13.77 -42.67 -15.92
CA GLU A 78 -13.98 -43.53 -14.72
C GLU A 78 -12.78 -43.51 -13.75
N ASN A 79 -12.26 -42.33 -13.42
CA ASN A 79 -11.19 -42.24 -12.42
C ASN A 79 -11.81 -42.04 -11.01
N PRO A 80 -11.69 -43.01 -10.08
CA PRO A 80 -12.31 -42.94 -8.76
C PRO A 80 -11.74 -41.84 -7.86
N ASN A 81 -10.53 -41.35 -8.14
CA ASN A 81 -9.92 -40.23 -7.43
C ASN A 81 -10.17 -38.88 -8.13
N ARG A 82 -10.93 -38.85 -9.23
CA ARG A 82 -11.23 -37.61 -9.95
C ARG A 82 -12.23 -36.78 -9.17
N VAL A 83 -11.80 -35.61 -8.71
CA VAL A 83 -12.67 -34.66 -8.02
C VAL A 83 -13.63 -34.04 -9.04
N HIS A 84 -14.90 -34.49 -9.06
CA HIS A 84 -15.93 -33.90 -9.90
C HIS A 84 -16.35 -32.54 -9.30
N LYS A 85 -15.96 -31.43 -9.93
CA LYS A 85 -16.46 -30.10 -9.56
C LYS A 85 -17.96 -30.05 -9.87
N LYS A 86 -18.83 -30.18 -8.85
CA LYS A 86 -20.28 -30.03 -9.01
C LYS A 86 -20.57 -28.60 -9.44
N SER A 87 -21.24 -28.43 -10.58
CA SER A 87 -21.66 -27.11 -11.04
C SER A 87 -22.47 -26.42 -9.93
N THR A 88 -22.07 -25.21 -9.56
CA THR A 88 -22.67 -24.46 -8.47
C THR A 88 -24.11 -24.10 -8.83
N VAL A 89 -25.07 -24.85 -8.28
CA VAL A 89 -26.48 -24.51 -8.39
C VAL A 89 -26.66 -23.16 -7.70
N LYS A 90 -27.05 -22.14 -8.49
CA LYS A 90 -27.28 -20.78 -8.02
C LYS A 90 -28.24 -20.80 -6.83
N VAL A 91 -27.75 -20.29 -5.68
CA VAL A 91 -28.41 -20.25 -4.37
C VAL A 91 -29.84 -19.70 -4.42
N ALA A 92 -30.18 -18.91 -5.44
CA ALA A 92 -31.52 -18.37 -5.67
C ALA A 92 -32.63 -19.41 -5.94
N ARG A 93 -32.31 -20.67 -6.27
CA ARG A 93 -33.32 -21.70 -6.57
C ARG A 93 -33.72 -22.57 -5.38
N VAL A 94 -33.02 -22.48 -4.25
CA VAL A 94 -33.38 -23.18 -3.01
C VAL A 94 -33.86 -22.13 -2.04
N GLY A 95 -35.17 -22.04 -1.81
CA GLY A 95 -35.75 -21.15 -0.80
C GLY A 95 -35.18 -21.51 0.57
N VAL A 96 -34.26 -20.71 1.08
CA VAL A 96 -33.65 -20.90 2.40
C VAL A 96 -34.63 -20.34 3.44
N PRO A 97 -35.15 -21.15 4.39
CA PRO A 97 -35.96 -20.62 5.48
C PRO A 97 -35.12 -19.65 6.32
N GLU A 98 -35.68 -18.50 6.71
CA GLU A 98 -35.04 -17.38 7.44
C GLU A 98 -34.39 -17.76 8.79
N LYS A 99 -34.44 -19.02 9.21
CA LYS A 99 -33.91 -19.54 10.47
C LYS A 99 -32.85 -20.63 10.28
N VAL A 100 -32.01 -20.52 9.26
CA VAL A 100 -30.73 -21.24 9.28
C VAL A 100 -29.81 -20.45 10.19
N GLU A 101 -29.65 -20.92 11.42
CA GLU A 101 -28.62 -20.45 12.34
C GLU A 101 -27.30 -20.39 11.56
N LYS A 102 -26.68 -19.21 11.56
CA LYS A 102 -25.43 -18.97 10.83
C LYS A 102 -24.49 -20.13 11.15
N PRO A 103 -23.88 -20.78 10.14
CA PRO A 103 -23.02 -21.92 10.38
C PRO A 103 -22.02 -21.52 11.46
N GLU A 104 -22.01 -22.28 12.55
CA GLU A 104 -21.14 -22.05 13.67
C GLU A 104 -19.71 -22.09 13.17
N LEU A 105 -19.12 -20.90 12.97
CA LEU A 105 -17.73 -20.74 12.52
C LEU A 105 -16.86 -21.67 13.33
N SER A 106 -15.99 -22.41 12.66
CA SER A 106 -15.06 -23.34 13.30
C SER A 106 -14.30 -22.61 14.40
N ARG A 107 -13.93 -23.30 15.49
CA ARG A 107 -13.19 -22.67 16.61
C ARG A 107 -12.00 -21.83 16.11
N ARG A 108 -11.31 -22.35 15.08
CA ARG A 108 -10.20 -21.66 14.40
C ARG A 108 -10.62 -20.35 13.74
N GLU A 109 -11.74 -20.33 13.04
CA GLU A 109 -12.25 -19.14 12.34
C GLU A 109 -12.71 -18.07 13.35
N ARG A 110 -13.28 -18.48 14.50
CA ARG A 110 -13.68 -17.53 15.55
C ARG A 110 -12.46 -16.84 16.17
N GLU A 111 -11.43 -17.61 16.50
CA GLU A 111 -10.19 -17.08 17.06
C GLU A 111 -9.46 -16.17 16.07
N GLU A 112 -9.48 -16.51 14.78
CA GLU A 112 -8.84 -15.69 13.75
C GLU A 112 -9.56 -14.35 13.54
N ILE A 113 -10.90 -14.35 13.53
CA ILE A 113 -11.70 -13.11 13.48
C ILE A 113 -11.48 -12.27 14.74
N GLU A 114 -11.40 -12.90 15.92
CA GLU A 114 -11.13 -12.18 17.16
C GLU A 114 -9.73 -11.57 17.15
N ARG A 115 -8.72 -12.30 16.68
CA ARG A 115 -7.35 -11.80 16.51
C ARG A 115 -7.32 -10.59 15.57
N GLN A 116 -8.02 -10.66 14.43
CA GLN A 116 -8.13 -9.55 13.50
C GLN A 116 -8.82 -8.33 14.13
N ARG A 117 -9.92 -8.56 14.87
CA ARG A 117 -10.62 -7.49 15.60
C ARG A 117 -9.76 -6.85 16.67
N ALA A 118 -9.00 -7.64 17.43
CA ALA A 118 -8.09 -7.15 18.46
C ALA A 118 -6.96 -6.31 17.85
N GLN A 119 -6.38 -6.78 16.74
CA GLN A 119 -5.36 -6.02 16.00
C GLN A 119 -5.91 -4.70 15.46
N ALA A 120 -7.09 -4.73 14.82
CA ALA A 120 -7.75 -3.53 14.33
C ALA A 120 -8.07 -2.54 15.46
N HIS A 121 -8.53 -3.05 16.61
CA HIS A 121 -8.79 -2.23 17.79
C HIS A 121 -7.51 -1.60 18.36
N TYR A 122 -6.43 -2.37 18.45
CA TYR A 122 -5.13 -1.85 18.87
C TYR A 122 -4.63 -0.76 17.92
N GLN A 123 -4.68 -0.99 16.61
CA GLN A 123 -4.30 -0.01 15.59
C GLN A 123 -5.15 1.26 15.69
N LYS A 124 -6.46 1.12 15.92
CA LYS A 124 -7.36 2.25 16.13
C LYS A 124 -6.98 3.05 17.37
N LEU A 125 -6.76 2.39 18.51
CA LEU A 125 -6.31 3.07 19.74
C LEU A 125 -4.94 3.73 19.58
N HIS A 126 -4.03 3.11 18.82
CA HIS A 126 -2.72 3.67 18.54
C HIS A 126 -2.82 4.92 17.66
N ALA A 127 -3.65 4.87 16.61
CA ALA A 127 -3.94 6.04 15.77
C ALA A 127 -4.62 7.18 16.56
N GLU A 128 -5.50 6.84 17.51
CA GLU A 128 -6.12 7.80 18.43
C GLU A 128 -5.13 8.37 19.47
N GLY A 129 -3.89 7.87 19.54
CA GLY A 129 -2.91 8.31 20.53
C GLY A 129 -3.19 7.80 21.95
N LYS A 130 -4.01 6.76 22.11
CA LYS A 130 -4.41 6.23 23.41
C LYS A 130 -3.48 5.14 23.95
N THR A 131 -2.70 4.49 23.09
CA THR A 131 -1.66 3.54 23.52
C THR A 131 -0.50 4.28 24.17
N GLU A 132 0.17 3.64 25.12
CA GLU A 132 1.31 4.25 25.83
C GLU A 132 2.43 4.69 24.88
N GLN A 133 2.69 3.89 23.85
CA GLN A 133 3.64 4.21 22.79
C GLN A 133 3.27 5.51 22.06
N ALA A 134 2.03 5.61 21.57
CA ALA A 134 1.59 6.81 20.85
C ALA A 134 1.54 8.04 21.77
N ARG A 135 1.17 7.87 23.05
CA ARG A 135 1.23 8.96 24.05
C ARG A 135 2.66 9.45 24.26
N ALA A 136 3.62 8.54 24.36
CA ALA A 136 5.03 8.89 24.52
C ALA A 136 5.57 9.65 23.30
N ASP A 137 5.21 9.21 22.10
CA ASP A 137 5.59 9.90 20.86
C ASP A 137 4.97 11.30 20.76
N LEU A 138 3.69 11.44 21.10
CA LEU A 138 3.03 12.75 21.17
C LEU A 138 3.68 13.66 22.22
N ALA A 139 4.01 13.14 23.39
CA ALA A 139 4.70 13.88 24.44
C ALA A 139 6.10 14.34 23.97
N ARG A 140 6.84 13.47 23.29
CA ARG A 140 8.14 13.80 22.69
C ARG A 140 8.00 14.91 21.66
N LEU A 141 7.00 14.84 20.78
CA LEU A 141 6.72 15.90 19.80
C LEU A 141 6.33 17.22 20.48
N ALA A 142 5.56 17.17 21.56
CA ALA A 142 5.17 18.35 22.33
C ALA A 142 6.40 19.06 22.94
N ILE A 143 7.35 18.32 23.52
CA ILE A 143 8.61 18.87 24.03
C ILE A 143 9.40 19.57 22.91
N ILE A 144 9.48 18.96 21.73
CA ILE A 144 10.18 19.57 20.58
C ILE A 144 9.49 20.85 20.14
N LYS A 145 8.16 20.88 20.08
CA LYS A 145 7.39 22.09 19.76
C LYS A 145 7.64 23.19 20.78
N GLN A 146 7.56 22.88 22.07
CA GLN A 146 7.86 23.82 23.15
C GLN A 146 9.28 24.39 23.04
N ASN A 147 10.29 23.55 22.80
CA ASN A 147 11.67 24.00 22.64
C ASN A 147 11.84 24.92 21.41
N ARG A 148 11.13 24.64 20.31
CA ARG A 148 11.15 25.47 19.11
C ARG A 148 10.49 26.83 19.35
N GLU A 149 9.33 26.83 20.00
CA GLU A 149 8.60 28.05 20.35
C GLU A 149 9.41 28.90 21.33
N GLN A 150 9.99 28.30 22.37
CA GLN A 150 10.88 28.99 23.31
C GLN A 150 12.13 29.55 22.61
N ALA A 151 12.74 28.81 21.68
CA ALA A 151 13.88 29.31 20.92
C ALA A 151 13.50 30.46 19.98
N ALA A 152 12.32 30.41 19.35
CA ALA A 152 11.80 31.50 18.52
C ALA A 152 11.52 32.75 19.37
N ALA A 153 10.84 32.59 20.51
CA ALA A 153 10.56 33.67 21.44
C ALA A 153 11.85 34.31 21.98
N ARG A 154 12.86 33.52 22.35
CA ARG A 154 14.19 34.03 22.77
C ARG A 154 14.86 34.82 21.65
N ARG A 155 14.83 34.33 20.41
CA ARG A 155 15.40 35.06 19.25
C ARG A 155 14.66 36.37 18.97
N GLU A 156 13.34 36.40 19.12
CA GLU A 156 12.55 37.63 18.95
C GLU A 156 12.82 38.65 20.06
N ALA A 157 12.91 38.20 21.31
CA ALA A 157 13.28 39.06 22.44
C ALA A 157 14.67 39.66 22.24
N GLU A 158 15.67 38.85 21.90
CA GLU A 158 17.03 39.34 21.61
C GLU A 158 17.07 40.32 20.43
N ARG A 159 16.24 40.12 19.41
CA ARG A 159 16.13 41.06 18.27
C ARG A 159 15.56 42.40 18.72
N LYS A 160 14.47 42.38 19.50
CA LYS A 160 13.85 43.60 20.04
C LYS A 160 14.81 44.36 20.96
N GLU A 161 15.50 43.68 21.87
CA GLU A 161 16.51 44.32 22.73
C GLU A 161 17.67 44.93 21.92
N LYS A 162 18.13 44.25 20.86
CA LYS A 162 19.17 44.78 19.98
C LYS A 162 18.67 46.01 19.22
N GLU A 163 17.42 46.04 18.78
CA GLU A 163 16.82 47.20 18.13
C GLU A 163 16.63 48.37 19.10
N GLU A 164 16.19 48.13 20.33
CA GLU A 164 16.08 49.15 21.37
C GLU A 164 17.44 49.72 21.75
N LYS A 165 18.46 48.88 21.96
CA LYS A 165 19.84 49.31 22.22
C LYS A 165 20.42 50.12 21.06
N LYS A 166 20.10 49.75 19.81
CA LYS A 166 20.49 50.54 18.63
C LYS A 166 19.79 51.89 18.63
N LYS A 167 18.48 51.95 18.86
CA LYS A 167 17.69 53.20 18.90
C LYS A 167 18.16 54.15 19.99
N THR A 168 18.38 53.65 21.21
CA THR A 168 18.88 54.47 22.33
C THR A 168 20.34 54.90 22.11
N GLY A 169 21.18 54.01 21.56
CA GLY A 169 22.57 54.33 21.19
C GLY A 169 22.69 55.36 20.07
N THR A 170 21.75 55.40 19.12
CA THR A 170 21.71 56.44 18.08
C THR A 170 21.11 57.76 18.56
N ALA A 171 20.28 57.77 19.62
CA ALA A 171 19.68 59.00 20.16
C ALA A 171 20.61 59.78 21.11
N ASN A 172 21.62 59.09 21.68
CA ASN A 172 22.63 59.69 22.58
C ASN A 172 23.94 60.08 21.85
N ARG A 173 23.93 60.17 20.52
CA ARG A 173 25.07 60.55 19.69
C ARG A 173 24.71 61.72 18.80
#